data_AF-A0A0F8WHU2-F1
#
_entry.id   AF-A0A0F8WHU2-F1
#
_cell.length_a   1.000
_cell.length_b   1.000
_cell.length_c   1.000
_cell.angle_alpha   90.00
_cell.angle_beta   90.00
_cell.angle_gamma   90.00
#
_symmetry.space_group_name_H-M   'P 1'
#
loop_
_entity.id
_entity.type
_entity.pdbx_description
1 polymer ?
#
loop_
_entity_poly.entity_id
_entity_poly.type
_entity_poly.pdbx_seq_one_letter_code
_entity_poly.pdbx_strand_id
1 'polypeptide(L)' 'MLTFKFSNGSQFFITTVVTSWLDGKHVVFGEVADADSMKVVKEIEAVGSSSGAVRSNVKPTIVDCGVL' A
#
# COMPACT_ATOMS: atom_id res chain seq x y z
N MET A 1 1.60 7.09 1.48
CA MET A 1 2.02 7.57 0.15
C MET A 1 1.79 6.46 -0.86
N LEU A 2 1.11 6.73 -1.98
CA LEU A 2 0.87 5.75 -3.05
C LEU A 2 1.86 5.97 -4.19
N THR A 3 2.63 4.94 -4.54
CA THR A 3 3.80 5.07 -5.43
C THR A 3 3.76 4.06 -6.57
N PHE A 4 3.98 4.55 -7.80
CA PHE A 4 4.00 3.78 -9.04
C PHE A 4 5.43 3.46 -9.48
N LYS A 5 5.69 2.24 -10.00
CA LYS A 5 7.00 1.83 -10.55
C LYS A 5 6.93 1.76 -12.08
N PHE A 6 7.75 2.54 -12.76
CA PHE A 6 7.73 2.78 -14.22
C PHE A 6 8.15 1.60 -15.12
N SER A 7 8.18 0.36 -14.62
CA SER A 7 8.55 -0.82 -15.44
C SER A 7 7.54 -1.98 -15.40
N ASN A 8 6.42 -1.90 -14.67
CA ASN A 8 5.49 -3.04 -14.52
C ASN A 8 4.04 -2.62 -14.21
N GLY A 9 3.17 -2.62 -15.22
CA GLY A 9 1.72 -2.84 -15.11
C GLY A 9 0.93 -1.95 -14.12
N SER A 10 0.04 -2.58 -13.34
CA SER A 10 -0.91 -1.94 -12.42
C SER A 10 -0.52 -2.04 -10.94
N GLN A 11 0.75 -2.39 -10.65
CA GLN A 11 1.20 -2.56 -9.27
C GLN A 11 1.43 -1.21 -8.59
N PHE A 12 0.85 -1.05 -7.41
CA PHE A 12 1.07 0.09 -6.53
C PHE A 12 1.36 -0.40 -5.11
N PHE A 13 1.90 0.48 -4.27
CA PHE A 13 2.09 0.21 -2.85
C PHE A 13 1.73 1.44 -2.02
N ILE A 14 1.27 1.20 -0.79
CA ILE A 14 0.95 2.23 0.19
C ILE A 14 2.05 2.20 1.26
N THR A 15 2.72 3.32 1.46
CA THR A 15 3.71 3.46 2.53
C THR A 15 3.03 3.72 3.88
N THR A 16 3.46 2.98 4.90
CA THR A 16 2.99 3.10 6.29
C THR A 16 3.90 4.00 7.15
N VAL A 17 5.14 4.21 6.69
CA VAL A 17 6.14 5.10 7.27
C VAL A 17 6.61 6.12 6.24
N VAL A 18 7.25 7.20 6.70
CA VAL A 18 7.86 8.20 5.82
C VAL A 18 9.08 7.56 5.14
N THR A 19 8.99 7.36 3.83
CA THR A 19 10.03 6.71 3.02
C THR A 19 10.68 7.71 2.06
N SER A 20 11.41 8.70 2.59
CA SER A 20 12.04 9.76 1.79
C SER A 20 13.08 9.25 0.77
N TRP A 21 13.54 8.01 0.90
CA TRP A 21 14.46 7.39 -0.06
C TRP A 21 13.80 6.89 -1.36
N LEU A 22 12.46 6.91 -1.42
CA LEU A 22 11.69 6.55 -2.63
C LEU A 22 11.37 7.77 -3.51
N ASP A 23 11.61 8.96 -2.99
CA ASP A 23 11.37 10.22 -3.69
C ASP A 23 12.26 10.30 -4.94
N GLY A 24 11.64 10.57 -6.09
CA GLY A 24 12.31 10.63 -7.40
C GLY A 24 12.50 9.29 -8.12
N LYS A 25 12.29 8.14 -7.45
CA LYS A 25 12.31 6.80 -8.08
C LYS A 25 10.93 6.22 -8.35
N HIS A 26 9.94 6.63 -7.57
CA HIS A 26 8.56 6.22 -7.70
C HIS A 26 7.67 7.44 -7.82
N VAL A 27 6.72 7.40 -8.75
CA VAL A 27 5.78 8.51 -8.93
C VAL A 27 4.70 8.42 -7.86
N VAL A 28 4.62 9.44 -7.02
CA VAL A 28 3.55 9.59 -6.03
C VAL A 28 2.31 10.09 -6.75
N PHE A 29 1.19 9.36 -6.66
CA PHE A 29 -0.05 9.72 -7.36
C PHE A 29 -1.23 9.99 -6.41
N GLY A 30 -1.04 9.81 -5.10
CA GLY A 30 -2.08 10.09 -4.12
C GLY A 30 -1.68 9.77 -2.67
N GLU A 31 -2.57 10.11 -1.76
CA GLU A 31 -2.50 9.79 -0.33
C GLU A 31 -3.78 9.08 0.12
N VAL A 32 -3.70 8.40 1.27
CA VAL A 32 -4.85 7.74 1.88
C VAL A 32 -5.77 8.81 2.45
N ALA A 33 -7.07 8.74 2.15
CA ALA A 33 -8.01 9.84 2.36
C ALA A 33 -8.24 10.22 3.84
N ASP A 34 -8.32 9.24 4.74
CA ASP A 34 -8.66 9.47 6.15
C ASP A 34 -7.91 8.55 7.13
N ALA A 35 -7.99 8.90 8.42
CA ALA A 35 -7.35 8.16 9.50
C ALA A 35 -7.92 6.74 9.66
N ASP A 36 -9.21 6.55 9.33
CA ASP A 36 -9.88 5.25 9.38
C ASP A 36 -9.38 4.32 8.27
N SER A 37 -9.18 4.82 7.05
CA SER A 37 -8.53 4.09 5.95
C SER A 37 -7.08 3.77 6.29
N MET A 38 -6.36 4.69 6.94
CA MET A 38 -5.01 4.40 7.44
C MET A 38 -4.98 3.29 8.49
N LYS A 39 -6.06 3.10 9.26
CA LYS A 39 -6.19 1.97 10.18
C LYS A 39 -6.29 0.65 9.42
N VAL A 40 -7.08 0.60 8.35
CA VAL A 40 -7.16 -0.57 7.45
C VAL A 40 -5.79 -0.92 6.87
N VAL A 41 -5.05 0.10 6.39
CA VAL A 41 -3.68 -0.11 5.89
C VAL A 41 -2.76 -0.70 6.95
N LYS A 42 -2.86 -0.25 8.21
CA LYS A 42 -2.08 -0.82 9.33
C LYS A 42 -2.48 -2.26 9.67
N GLU A 43 -3.76 -2.60 9.59
CA GLU A 43 -4.23 -3.97 9.78
C GLU A 43 -3.69 -4.91 8.69
N ILE A 44 -3.63 -4.44 7.45
CA ILE A 44 -2.99 -5.15 6.32
C ILE A 44 -1.48 -5.29 6.54
N GLU A 45 -0.80 -4.27 7.06
CA GLU A 45 0.62 -4.34 7.41
C GLU A 45 0.87 -5.36 8.52
N ALA A 46 0.00 -5.44 9.53
CA ALA A 46 0.15 -6.36 10.67
C ALA A 46 0.12 -7.84 10.27
N VAL A 47 -0.57 -8.19 9.17
CA VAL A 47 -0.55 -9.55 8.62
C VAL A 47 0.66 -9.84 7.70
N GLY A 48 1.50 -8.84 7.43
CA GLY A 48 2.73 -8.98 6.65
C GLY A 48 3.90 -9.58 7.44
N SER A 49 5.00 -9.85 6.73
CA SER A 49 6.27 -10.29 7.31
C SER A 49 7.43 -9.45 6.79
N SER A 50 8.58 -9.54 7.45
CA SER A 50 9.82 -8.91 7.01
C SER A 50 10.34 -9.41 5.65
N SER A 51 9.87 -10.58 5.18
CA SER A 51 10.18 -11.07 3.83
C SER A 51 9.20 -10.60 2.76
N GLY A 52 8.17 -9.82 3.13
CA GLY A 52 7.06 -9.44 2.24
C GLY A 52 6.01 -10.53 2.05
N ALA A 53 6.14 -11.68 2.74
CA ALA A 53 5.15 -12.74 2.71
C ALA A 53 3.99 -12.45 3.68
N VAL A 54 2.76 -12.73 3.26
CA VAL A 54 1.59 -12.65 4.16
C VAL A 54 1.67 -13.80 5.15
N ARG A 55 1.67 -13.49 6.46
CA ARG A 55 1.76 -14.47 7.56
C ARG A 55 0.44 -15.18 7.84
N SER A 56 -0.68 -14.54 7.49
CA SER A 56 -2.01 -15.10 7.69
C SER A 56 -2.40 -16.05 6.56
N ASN A 57 -3.16 -17.10 6.89
CA ASN A 57 -3.84 -17.93 5.89
C ASN A 57 -4.90 -17.15 5.11
N VAL A 58 -5.38 -16.03 5.65
CA VAL A 58 -6.30 -15.11 4.99
C VAL A 58 -5.51 -13.99 4.34
N LYS A 59 -5.55 -13.93 3.00
CA LYS A 59 -4.89 -12.87 2.24
C LYS A 59 -5.79 -11.64 2.16
N PRO A 60 -5.27 -10.44 2.46
CA PRO A 60 -5.97 -9.19 2.18
C PRO A 60 -6.39 -9.16 0.71
N THR A 61 -7.69 -8.98 0.47
CA THR A 61 -8.27 -9.00 -0.88
C THR A 61 -9.17 -7.78 -1.02
N ILE A 62 -9.02 -7.07 -2.14
CA ILE A 62 -9.93 -5.98 -2.50
C ILE A 62 -11.20 -6.64 -3.03
N VAL A 63 -12.26 -6.63 -2.22
CA VAL A 63 -13.55 -7.27 -2.55
C VAL A 63 -14.44 -6.39 -3.42
N ASP A 64 -14.24 -5.07 -3.37
CA ASP A 64 -14.93 -4.08 -4.19
C ASP A 64 -14.04 -2.84 -4.35
N CYS A 65 -14.17 -2.14 -5.47
CA CYS A 65 -13.47 -0.88 -5.73
C CYS A 65 -14.24 -0.01 -6.75
N GLY A 66 -14.17 1.31 -6.55
CA GLY A 66 -14.88 2.26 -7.41
C GLY A 66 -14.52 3.71 -7.07
N VAL A 67 -15.17 4.63 -7.77
CA VAL A 67 -15.11 6.06 -7.45
C VAL A 67 -16.20 6.36 -6.42
N LEU A 68 -15.85 7.17 -5.42
CA LEU A 68 -16.76 7.62 -4.35
C LEU A 68 -17.67 8.73 -4.85
#